data_AF-A0A2S3GXH6-F1
#
_entry.id   AF-A0A2S3GXH6-F1
#
_cell.length_a   1.000
_cell.length_b   1.000
_cell.length_c   1.000
_cell.angle_alpha   90.00
_cell.angle_beta   90.00
_cell.angle_gamma   90.00
#
_symmetry.space_group_name_H-M   'P 1'
#
loop_
_entity.id
_entity.type
_entity.pdbx_description
1 polymer ?
#
loop_
_entity_poly.entity_id
_entity_poly.type
_entity_poly.pdbx_seq_one_letter_code
_entity_poly.pdbx_strand_id
1 'polypeptide(L)'
;MPKRKTDRAHVLDKAKHLSRLNVKESGKVMLKRGEGKLEKQFRMSCVGCDLFVCYRSEEDLEHAPFIYVVDGALSSVAAETNPHDAPVPPCITQLEGGLVQVAIEVEDRAQRSAITRVNADDVRVTVAAPAARGEANSELLEFMGKVLGLRLTQMTLQRGWNNKSKLLIVEDLSARQVYEKLLEAVQP
;
A
#
# COMPACT_ATOMS: atom_id res chain seq x y z
N MET A 1 -18.42 8.62 1.40
CA MET A 1 -18.94 7.82 0.28
C MET A 1 -20.35 7.35 0.60
N PRO A 2 -21.27 7.27 -0.39
CA PRO A 2 -22.61 6.71 -0.19
C PRO A 2 -22.56 5.27 0.33
N LYS A 3 -23.56 4.86 1.11
CA LYS A 3 -23.71 3.49 1.60
C LYS A 3 -24.93 2.82 0.97
N ARG A 4 -24.82 1.53 0.64
CA ARG A 4 -25.95 0.71 0.21
C ARG A 4 -26.88 0.41 1.38
N LYS A 5 -28.19 0.34 1.11
CA LYS A 5 -29.18 -0.05 2.12
C LYS A 5 -29.16 -1.55 2.45
N THR A 6 -28.75 -2.39 1.50
CA THR A 6 -28.86 -3.86 1.59
C THR A 6 -27.85 -4.52 2.51
N ASP A 7 -26.65 -3.95 2.62
CA ASP A 7 -25.53 -4.53 3.36
C ASP A 7 -24.57 -3.47 3.90
N ARG A 8 -24.98 -2.18 3.85
CA ARG A 8 -24.19 -1.03 4.33
C ARG A 8 -22.83 -0.85 3.64
N ALA A 9 -22.56 -1.56 2.56
CA ALA A 9 -21.31 -1.42 1.81
C ALA A 9 -21.16 0.02 1.28
N HIS A 10 -19.94 0.55 1.37
CA HIS A 10 -19.62 1.84 0.77
C HIS A 10 -19.52 1.70 -0.73
N VAL A 11 -20.12 2.63 -1.47
CA VAL A 11 -20.10 2.64 -2.94
C VAL A 11 -18.94 3.53 -3.41
N LEU A 12 -17.96 2.92 -4.07
CA LEU A 12 -16.82 3.59 -4.69
C LEU A 12 -17.03 3.66 -6.19
N ASP A 13 -17.13 4.88 -6.73
CA ASP A 13 -17.06 5.14 -8.16
C ASP A 13 -15.61 5.01 -8.62
N LYS A 14 -15.34 4.01 -9.48
CA LYS A 14 -13.99 3.69 -9.93
C LYS A 14 -13.34 4.86 -10.66
N ALA A 15 -14.08 5.54 -11.53
CA ALA A 15 -13.53 6.63 -12.35
C ALA A 15 -13.20 7.88 -11.52
N LYS A 16 -13.94 8.11 -10.44
CA LYS A 16 -13.77 9.32 -9.61
C LYS A 16 -12.78 9.16 -8.47
N HIS A 17 -12.68 7.96 -7.90
CA HIS A 17 -12.05 7.78 -6.59
C HIS A 17 -11.01 6.67 -6.54
N LEU A 18 -10.91 5.81 -7.55
CA LEU A 18 -9.96 4.71 -7.53
C LEU A 18 -8.67 5.09 -8.26
N SER A 19 -7.61 5.36 -7.49
CA SER A 19 -6.25 5.52 -8.01
C SER A 19 -5.51 4.18 -8.08
N ARG A 20 -5.70 3.33 -7.07
CA ARG A 20 -5.06 2.01 -6.96
C ARG A 20 -5.97 1.05 -6.21
N LEU A 21 -5.90 -0.23 -6.57
CA LEU A 21 -6.68 -1.30 -5.95
C LEU A 21 -5.80 -2.52 -5.69
N ASN A 22 -5.36 -2.69 -4.45
CA ASN A 22 -4.50 -3.81 -4.04
C ASN A 22 -5.34 -4.95 -3.44
N VAL A 23 -6.09 -5.66 -4.30
CA VAL A 23 -6.95 -6.79 -3.93
C VAL A 23 -6.76 -7.94 -4.91
N LYS A 24 -7.15 -9.16 -4.50
CA LYS A 24 -7.21 -10.34 -5.38
C LYS A 24 -8.62 -10.89 -5.49
N GLU A 25 -8.91 -11.58 -6.59
CA GLU A 25 -10.18 -12.29 -6.77
C GLU A 25 -10.40 -13.33 -5.67
N SER A 26 -11.62 -13.39 -5.14
CA SER A 26 -12.03 -14.28 -4.06
C SER A 26 -13.38 -14.93 -4.34
N GLY A 27 -13.59 -15.28 -5.62
CA GLY A 27 -14.72 -16.08 -6.08
C GLY A 27 -16.02 -15.31 -6.28
N LYS A 28 -17.07 -16.08 -6.58
CA LYS A 28 -18.39 -15.57 -7.01
C LYS A 28 -19.49 -16.14 -6.12
N VAL A 29 -20.37 -15.27 -5.65
CA VAL A 29 -21.50 -15.63 -4.78
C VAL A 29 -22.79 -15.08 -5.35
N MET A 30 -23.87 -15.87 -5.23
CA MET A 30 -25.23 -15.44 -5.56
C MET A 30 -26.01 -15.23 -4.26
N LEU A 31 -26.50 -14.02 -4.01
CA LEU A 31 -27.29 -13.68 -2.83
C LEU A 31 -28.76 -13.52 -3.20
N LYS A 32 -29.65 -14.06 -2.37
CA LYS A 32 -31.08 -13.76 -2.43
C LYS A 32 -31.37 -12.45 -1.70
N ARG A 33 -31.99 -11.48 -2.38
CA ARG A 33 -32.34 -10.16 -1.86
C ARG A 33 -33.87 -9.98 -1.93
N GLY A 34 -34.54 -9.98 -0.78
CA GLY A 34 -35.99 -9.82 -0.72
C GLY A 34 -36.77 -10.87 -1.54
N GLU A 35 -38.00 -10.56 -1.91
CA GLU A 35 -38.85 -11.46 -2.69
C GLU A 35 -38.38 -11.57 -4.14
N GLY A 36 -37.67 -12.67 -4.43
CA GLY A 36 -37.35 -13.12 -5.79
C GLY A 36 -36.14 -12.47 -6.46
N LYS A 37 -35.50 -11.45 -5.86
CA LYS A 37 -34.32 -10.83 -6.49
C LYS A 37 -33.05 -11.60 -6.14
N LEU A 38 -32.20 -11.81 -7.12
CA LEU A 38 -30.87 -12.39 -6.96
C LEU A 38 -29.82 -11.33 -7.28
N GLU A 39 -28.76 -11.29 -6.48
CA GLU A 39 -27.62 -10.41 -6.67
C GLU A 39 -26.36 -11.27 -6.85
N LYS A 40 -25.67 -11.09 -7.98
CA LYS A 40 -24.34 -11.66 -8.20
C LYS A 40 -23.30 -10.76 -7.55
N GLN A 41 -22.36 -11.37 -6.83
CA GLN A 41 -21.21 -10.71 -6.25
C GLN A 41 -19.95 -11.43 -6.69
N PHE A 42 -19.04 -10.71 -7.33
CA PHE A 42 -17.67 -11.15 -7.55
C PHE A 42 -16.83 -10.53 -6.45
N ARG A 43 -16.41 -11.37 -5.50
CA ARG A 43 -15.78 -10.96 -4.25
C ARG A 43 -14.28 -10.79 -4.45
N MET A 44 -13.71 -9.84 -3.72
CA MET A 44 -12.29 -9.53 -3.74
C MET A 44 -11.78 -9.44 -2.30
N SER A 45 -10.59 -9.99 -2.08
CA SER A 45 -9.93 -10.04 -0.77
C SER A 45 -8.63 -9.27 -0.76
N CYS A 46 -8.20 -8.87 0.44
CA CYS A 46 -6.90 -8.26 0.67
C CYS A 46 -5.81 -9.24 0.24
N VAL A 47 -4.81 -8.75 -0.52
CA VAL A 47 -3.68 -9.57 -0.98
C VAL A 47 -2.79 -10.07 0.16
N GLY A 48 -2.79 -9.37 1.30
CA GLY A 48 -1.89 -9.67 2.43
C GLY A 48 -2.46 -10.60 3.49
N CYS A 49 -3.79 -10.58 3.72
CA CYS A 49 -4.42 -11.34 4.82
C CYS A 49 -5.69 -12.10 4.42
N ASP A 50 -6.03 -12.14 3.12
CA ASP A 50 -7.17 -12.87 2.56
C ASP A 50 -8.57 -12.44 3.05
N LEU A 51 -8.61 -11.37 3.84
CA LEU A 51 -9.86 -10.80 4.33
C LEU A 51 -10.72 -10.31 3.15
N PHE A 52 -11.99 -10.70 3.13
CA PHE A 52 -12.97 -10.21 2.17
C PHE A 52 -13.27 -8.73 2.43
N VAL A 53 -12.81 -7.86 1.54
CA VAL A 53 -12.84 -6.40 1.74
C VAL A 53 -13.81 -5.67 0.82
N CYS A 54 -14.07 -6.20 -0.38
CA CYS A 54 -14.97 -5.56 -1.34
C CYS A 54 -15.46 -6.52 -2.41
N TYR A 55 -16.47 -6.12 -3.16
CA TYR A 55 -17.01 -6.90 -4.28
C TYR A 55 -17.49 -5.99 -5.41
N ARG A 56 -17.78 -6.60 -6.57
CA ARG A 56 -18.35 -5.96 -7.76
C ARG A 56 -19.54 -6.77 -8.29
N SER A 57 -20.39 -6.13 -9.11
CA SER A 57 -21.56 -6.76 -9.74
C SER A 57 -21.23 -7.44 -11.08
N GLU A 58 -20.17 -7.00 -11.75
CA GLU A 58 -19.68 -7.55 -13.02
C GLU A 58 -18.44 -8.40 -12.82
N GLU A 59 -18.24 -9.38 -13.69
CA GLU A 59 -17.10 -10.29 -13.61
C GLU A 59 -15.78 -9.56 -13.85
N ASP A 60 -15.70 -8.69 -14.85
CA ASP A 60 -14.48 -7.96 -15.17
C ASP A 60 -14.41 -6.61 -14.46
N LEU A 61 -13.24 -6.29 -13.92
CA LEU A 61 -13.00 -5.00 -13.25
C LEU A 61 -13.15 -3.82 -14.22
N GLU A 62 -12.86 -4.01 -15.51
CA GLU A 62 -13.01 -2.98 -16.55
C GLU A 62 -14.47 -2.50 -16.65
N HIS A 63 -15.41 -3.45 -16.72
CA HIS A 63 -16.83 -3.22 -16.89
C HIS A 63 -17.57 -2.89 -15.58
N ALA A 64 -16.92 -3.00 -14.42
CA ALA A 64 -17.49 -2.65 -13.12
C ALA A 64 -17.26 -1.15 -12.81
N PRO A 65 -18.27 -0.27 -12.99
CA PRO A 65 -18.12 1.16 -12.66
C PRO A 65 -18.04 1.41 -11.15
N PHE A 66 -18.59 0.49 -10.35
CA PHE A 66 -18.66 0.62 -8.90
C PHE A 66 -17.97 -0.56 -8.20
N ILE A 67 -17.25 -0.24 -7.14
CA ILE A 67 -16.72 -1.20 -6.17
C ILE A 67 -17.48 -1.00 -4.86
N TYR A 68 -17.96 -2.09 -4.29
CA TYR A 68 -18.71 -2.08 -3.03
C TYR A 68 -17.78 -2.55 -1.91
N VAL A 69 -17.31 -1.61 -1.09
CA VAL A 69 -16.42 -1.89 0.03
C VAL A 69 -17.25 -2.34 1.22
N VAL A 70 -16.93 -3.52 1.76
CA VAL A 70 -17.66 -4.16 2.85
C VAL A 70 -17.68 -3.23 4.08
N ASP A 71 -18.81 -3.19 4.79
CA ASP A 71 -18.92 -2.37 6.01
C ASP A 71 -17.90 -2.86 7.05
N GLY A 72 -17.12 -1.94 7.61
CA GLY A 72 -16.02 -2.26 8.53
C GLY A 72 -14.69 -2.64 7.87
N ALA A 73 -14.62 -2.77 6.54
CA ALA A 73 -13.35 -3.05 5.84
C ALA A 73 -12.44 -1.82 5.68
N LEU A 74 -12.93 -0.62 6.01
CA LEU A 74 -12.15 0.62 6.01
C LEU A 74 -11.93 1.08 7.45
N SER A 75 -10.72 1.51 7.75
CA SER A 75 -10.37 2.16 9.01
C SER A 75 -9.61 3.45 8.72
N SER A 76 -9.95 4.52 9.45
CA SER A 76 -9.20 5.78 9.43
C SER A 76 -7.97 5.75 10.34
N VAL A 77 -7.92 4.78 11.26
CA VAL A 77 -6.77 4.50 12.12
C VAL A 77 -6.04 3.29 11.56
N ALA A 78 -4.71 3.39 11.45
CA ALA A 78 -3.87 2.20 11.27
C ALA A 78 -4.27 1.21 12.36
N ALA A 79 -4.55 -0.04 11.98
CA ALA A 79 -5.12 -1.01 12.89
C ALA A 79 -4.33 -1.02 14.21
N GLU A 80 -5.02 -0.94 15.35
CA GLU A 80 -4.45 -1.20 16.69
C GLU A 80 -4.10 -2.70 16.86
N THR A 81 -3.77 -3.37 15.76
CA THR A 81 -3.21 -4.71 15.76
C THR A 81 -1.73 -4.58 16.06
N ASN A 82 -1.19 -5.55 16.79
CA ASN A 82 0.25 -5.66 16.98
C ASN A 82 0.94 -5.55 15.61
N PRO A 83 1.94 -4.66 15.40
CA PRO A 83 2.60 -4.49 14.11
C PRO A 83 3.13 -5.80 13.49
N HIS A 84 3.45 -6.78 14.34
CA HIS A 84 3.84 -8.12 13.93
C HIS A 84 2.72 -8.94 13.28
N ASP A 85 1.46 -8.70 13.65
CA ASP A 85 0.28 -9.38 13.09
C ASP A 85 -0.23 -8.70 11.80
N ALA A 86 0.17 -7.45 11.55
CA ALA A 86 -0.21 -6.74 10.33
C ALA A 86 0.51 -7.36 9.10
N PRO A 87 -0.17 -7.53 7.96
CA PRO A 87 0.50 -8.00 6.74
C PRO A 87 1.52 -6.95 6.25
N VAL A 88 2.61 -7.42 5.63
CA VAL A 88 3.57 -6.52 4.97
C VAL A 88 2.86 -5.75 3.85
N PRO A 89 2.93 -4.40 3.84
CA PRO A 89 2.29 -3.60 2.80
C PRO A 89 2.85 -3.91 1.40
N PRO A 90 2.03 -3.87 0.33
CA PRO A 90 2.47 -4.21 -1.03
C PRO A 90 3.43 -3.20 -1.67
N CYS A 91 3.74 -2.09 -1.01
CA CYS A 91 4.83 -1.20 -1.39
C CYS A 91 6.21 -1.76 -0.97
N ILE A 92 6.25 -2.80 -0.13
CA ILE A 92 7.43 -3.55 0.29
C ILE A 92 7.31 -4.96 -0.27
N THR A 93 7.97 -5.21 -1.38
CA THR A 93 7.81 -6.44 -2.17
C THR A 93 9.07 -7.29 -2.07
N GLN A 94 8.91 -8.56 -1.67
CA GLN A 94 9.98 -9.55 -1.80
C GLN A 94 10.16 -9.89 -3.29
N LEU A 95 11.38 -9.72 -3.79
CA LEU A 95 11.78 -10.10 -5.13
C LEU A 95 12.52 -11.45 -5.12
N GLU A 96 12.75 -12.00 -6.31
CA GLU A 96 13.63 -13.15 -6.49
C GLU A 96 15.08 -12.83 -6.06
N GLY A 97 15.85 -13.87 -5.73
CA GLY A 97 17.25 -13.70 -5.32
C GLY A 97 17.44 -13.10 -3.93
N GLY A 98 16.39 -13.05 -3.10
CA GLY A 98 16.46 -12.55 -1.72
C GLY A 98 16.43 -11.02 -1.60
N LEU A 99 16.22 -10.31 -2.71
CA LEU A 99 16.10 -8.85 -2.73
C LEU A 99 14.73 -8.39 -2.25
N VAL A 100 14.66 -7.17 -1.72
CA VAL A 100 13.39 -6.50 -1.40
C VAL A 100 13.33 -5.15 -2.10
N GLN A 101 12.19 -4.85 -2.72
CA GLN A 101 11.91 -3.55 -3.31
C GLN A 101 10.96 -2.76 -2.42
N VAL A 102 11.33 -1.53 -2.10
CA VAL A 102 10.50 -0.57 -1.37
C VAL A 102 10.13 0.60 -2.28
N ALA A 103 8.84 0.86 -2.44
CA ALA A 103 8.36 2.04 -3.13
C ALA A 103 8.34 3.23 -2.16
N ILE A 104 9.11 4.27 -2.48
CA ILE A 104 9.32 5.43 -1.61
C ILE A 104 8.80 6.68 -2.30
N GLU A 105 7.99 7.47 -1.59
CA GLU A 105 7.60 8.82 -2.01
C GLU A 105 8.45 9.83 -1.24
N VAL A 106 9.21 10.66 -1.95
CA VAL A 106 10.18 11.58 -1.38
C VAL A 106 9.66 13.02 -1.40
N GLU A 107 9.72 13.67 -0.25
CA GLU A 107 9.51 15.12 -0.10
C GLU A 107 10.84 15.80 0.25
N ASP A 108 11.33 16.69 -0.62
CA ASP A 108 12.61 17.39 -0.44
C ASP A 108 12.45 18.70 0.35
N ARG A 109 13.58 19.31 0.74
CA ARG A 109 13.62 20.59 1.49
C ARG A 109 12.84 20.59 2.81
N ALA A 110 12.77 19.44 3.48
CA ALA A 110 12.21 19.34 4.82
C ALA A 110 13.19 19.85 5.89
N GLN A 111 12.72 20.02 7.12
CA GLN A 111 13.59 20.39 8.25
C GLN A 111 14.58 19.28 8.61
N ARG A 112 14.19 18.01 8.39
CA ARG A 112 15.01 16.83 8.66
C ARG A 112 14.59 15.65 7.79
N SER A 113 15.50 14.70 7.64
CA SER A 113 15.17 13.38 7.10
C SER A 113 14.32 12.58 8.10
N ALA A 114 13.17 12.06 7.66
CA ALA A 114 12.26 11.29 8.50
C ALA A 114 11.34 10.39 7.67
N ILE A 115 10.97 9.23 8.22
CA ILE A 115 9.85 8.44 7.69
C ILE A 115 8.58 8.99 8.31
N THR A 116 7.76 9.65 7.52
CA THR A 116 6.53 10.28 8.03
C THR A 116 5.34 9.33 7.98
N ARG A 117 5.36 8.34 7.08
CA ARG A 117 4.25 7.42 6.89
C ARG A 117 4.67 6.15 6.16
N VAL A 118 4.11 5.01 6.57
CA VAL A 118 4.15 3.75 5.83
C VAL A 118 2.71 3.34 5.52
N ASN A 119 2.38 3.11 4.25
CA ASN A 119 1.05 2.62 3.85
C ASN A 119 1.16 1.59 2.72
N ALA A 120 0.03 1.20 2.12
CA ALA A 120 0.02 0.20 1.05
C ALA A 120 0.64 0.67 -0.27
N ASP A 121 0.71 1.97 -0.52
CA ASP A 121 1.15 2.53 -1.79
C ASP A 121 2.62 2.93 -1.79
N ASP A 122 3.07 3.57 -0.71
CA ASP A 122 4.39 4.14 -0.53
C ASP A 122 4.85 4.16 0.94
N VAL A 123 6.16 4.20 1.10
CA VAL A 123 6.83 4.71 2.30
C VAL A 123 7.15 6.18 2.04
N ARG A 124 6.50 7.09 2.75
CA ARG A 124 6.77 8.52 2.61
C ARG A 124 7.97 8.91 3.46
N VAL A 125 8.94 9.52 2.81
CA VAL A 125 10.19 9.98 3.43
C VAL A 125 10.40 11.45 3.10
N THR A 126 10.62 12.25 4.12
CA THR A 126 11.11 13.62 3.94
C THR A 126 12.64 13.60 3.94
N VAL A 127 13.27 14.48 3.17
CA VAL A 127 14.73 14.71 3.17
C VAL A 127 15.02 16.20 3.23
N ALA A 128 16.11 16.59 3.89
CA ALA A 128 16.49 17.99 4.00
C ALA A 128 17.10 18.52 2.71
N ALA A 129 17.94 17.71 2.05
CA ALA A 129 18.56 18.05 0.78
C ALA A 129 17.51 18.35 -0.31
N PRO A 130 17.80 19.31 -1.20
CA PRO A 130 16.95 19.56 -2.37
C PRO A 130 17.10 18.44 -3.42
N ALA A 131 16.11 18.25 -4.28
CA ALA A 131 16.18 17.35 -5.43
C ALA A 131 17.17 17.82 -6.53
N ALA A 132 17.85 18.95 -6.32
CA ALA A 132 18.86 19.45 -7.24
C ALA A 132 20.07 18.50 -7.26
N ARG A 133 20.60 18.25 -8.47
CA ARG A 133 21.88 17.53 -8.69
C ARG A 133 22.00 16.16 -7.98
N GLY A 134 20.88 15.53 -7.62
CA GLY A 134 20.85 14.22 -6.96
C GLY A 134 21.11 14.27 -5.45
N GLU A 135 21.19 15.44 -4.81
CA GLU A 135 21.48 15.57 -3.38
C GLU A 135 20.44 14.85 -2.51
N ALA A 136 19.15 15.02 -2.81
CA ALA A 136 18.06 14.28 -2.16
C ALA A 136 18.19 12.75 -2.28
N ASN A 137 18.73 12.23 -3.38
CA ASN A 137 18.89 10.78 -3.55
C ASN A 137 20.01 10.25 -2.65
N SER A 138 21.12 10.98 -2.56
CA SER A 138 22.25 10.62 -1.71
C SER A 138 21.85 10.66 -0.24
N GLU A 139 21.18 11.73 0.21
CA GLU A 139 20.70 11.83 1.59
C GLU A 139 19.68 10.73 1.89
N LEU A 140 18.75 10.43 0.96
CA LEU A 140 17.81 9.33 1.13
C LEU A 140 18.52 7.99 1.34
N LEU A 141 19.51 7.65 0.52
CA LEU A 141 20.26 6.41 0.66
C LEU A 141 20.99 6.33 2.00
N GLU A 142 21.65 7.40 2.43
CA GLU A 142 22.31 7.45 3.73
C GLU A 142 21.33 7.32 4.90
N PHE A 143 20.19 8.00 4.83
CA PHE A 143 19.14 7.93 5.83
C PHE A 143 18.53 6.52 5.91
N MET A 144 18.17 5.93 4.78
CA MET A 144 17.62 4.57 4.73
C MET A 144 18.65 3.53 5.19
N GLY A 145 19.94 3.73 4.92
CA GLY A 145 21.00 2.86 5.45
C GLY A 145 21.06 2.86 6.97
N LYS A 146 20.91 4.02 7.59
CA LYS A 146 20.82 4.15 9.06
C LYS A 146 19.57 3.47 9.62
N VAL A 147 18.41 3.69 9.00
CA VAL A 147 17.14 3.08 9.44
C VAL A 147 17.18 1.56 9.31
N LEU A 148 17.65 1.05 8.17
CA LEU A 148 17.65 -0.38 7.89
C LEU A 148 18.83 -1.13 8.52
N GLY A 149 19.88 -0.41 8.94
CA GLY A 149 21.12 -1.00 9.41
C GLY A 149 21.95 -1.61 8.28
N LEU A 150 21.87 -1.02 7.08
CA LEU A 150 22.50 -1.51 5.85
C LEU A 150 23.61 -0.57 5.38
N ARG A 151 24.63 -1.15 4.74
CA ARG A 151 25.66 -0.38 4.03
C ARG A 151 25.09 0.14 2.71
N LEU A 152 25.63 1.25 2.21
CA LEU A 152 25.25 1.81 0.91
C LEU A 152 25.38 0.80 -0.24
N THR A 153 26.34 -0.14 -0.15
CA THR A 153 26.53 -1.19 -1.16
C THR A 153 25.41 -2.23 -1.18
N GLN A 154 24.64 -2.37 -0.10
CA GLN A 154 23.50 -3.30 0.02
C GLN A 154 22.19 -2.65 -0.42
N MET A 155 22.27 -1.46 -1.03
CA MET A 155 21.11 -0.66 -1.40
C MET A 155 21.32 -0.01 -2.76
N THR A 156 20.29 -0.08 -3.60
CA THR A 156 20.28 0.61 -4.89
C THR A 156 19.01 1.43 -5.03
N LEU A 157 19.15 2.70 -5.39
CA LEU A 157 18.01 3.58 -5.65
C LEU A 157 17.74 3.68 -7.16
N GLN A 158 16.53 3.30 -7.56
CA GLN A 158 16.05 3.42 -8.93
C GLN A 158 14.96 4.49 -9.05
N ARG A 159 14.72 4.97 -10.27
CA ARG A 159 13.63 5.91 -10.56
C ARG A 159 12.28 5.20 -10.43
N GLY A 160 11.32 5.83 -9.75
CA GLY A 160 9.93 5.38 -9.71
C GLY A 160 9.08 5.97 -10.85
N TRP A 161 7.76 5.96 -10.65
CA TRP A 161 6.78 6.37 -11.66
C TRP A 161 6.70 7.89 -11.90
N ASN A 162 7.24 8.71 -10.99
CA ASN A 162 7.34 10.16 -11.15
C ASN A 162 8.65 10.71 -10.53
N ASN A 163 8.81 12.03 -10.46
CA ASN A 163 10.06 12.64 -9.98
C ASN A 163 10.27 12.52 -8.45
N LYS A 164 9.20 12.39 -7.68
CA LYS A 164 9.20 12.21 -6.23
C LYS A 164 9.28 10.74 -5.82
N SER A 165 8.86 9.83 -6.70
CA SER A 165 8.84 8.41 -6.39
C SER A 165 10.16 7.72 -6.72
N LYS A 166 10.64 6.88 -5.82
CA LYS A 166 11.86 6.05 -5.95
C LYS A 166 11.55 4.60 -5.65
N LEU A 167 12.32 3.69 -6.25
CA LEU A 167 12.31 2.27 -5.91
C LEU A 167 13.64 1.95 -5.24
N LEU A 168 13.62 1.67 -3.94
CA LEU A 168 14.80 1.25 -3.19
C LEU A 168 14.87 -0.28 -3.21
N ILE A 169 15.92 -0.81 -3.81
CA ILE A 169 16.26 -2.24 -3.76
C ILE A 169 17.22 -2.45 -2.60
N VAL A 170 16.91 -3.40 -1.73
CA VAL A 170 17.73 -3.75 -0.56
C VAL A 170 18.07 -5.24 -0.56
N GLU A 171 19.26 -5.55 -0.03
CA GLU A 171 19.78 -6.90 0.13
C GLU A 171 19.79 -7.32 1.60
N ASP A 172 19.94 -8.62 1.86
CA ASP A 172 20.14 -9.23 3.19
C ASP A 172 19.01 -9.05 4.22
N LEU A 173 17.88 -8.46 3.83
CA LEU A 173 16.68 -8.35 4.67
C LEU A 173 15.46 -8.94 3.95
N SER A 174 14.60 -9.61 4.71
CA SER A 174 13.27 -9.98 4.24
C SER A 174 12.31 -8.79 4.22
N ALA A 175 11.26 -8.86 3.40
CA ALA A 175 10.23 -7.82 3.34
C ALA A 175 9.61 -7.52 4.72
N ARG A 176 9.46 -8.53 5.57
CA ARG A 176 8.98 -8.39 6.95
C ARG A 176 9.95 -7.58 7.82
N GLN A 177 11.24 -7.91 7.80
CA GLN A 177 12.25 -7.19 8.59
C GLN A 177 12.39 -5.74 8.13
N VAL A 178 12.30 -5.48 6.82
CA VAL A 178 12.25 -4.11 6.29
C VAL A 178 11.05 -3.38 6.86
N TYR A 179 9.86 -3.97 6.78
CA TYR A 179 8.63 -3.35 7.29
C TYR A 179 8.71 -3.01 8.78
N GLU A 180 9.19 -3.94 9.62
CA GLU A 180 9.35 -3.73 11.07
C GLU A 180 10.29 -2.55 11.37
N LYS A 181 11.47 -2.52 10.73
CA LYS A 181 12.43 -1.41 10.90
C LYS A 181 11.86 -0.06 10.45
N LEU A 182 11.10 -0.04 9.37
CA LEU A 182 10.45 1.18 8.90
C LEU A 182 9.40 1.68 9.90
N LEU A 183 8.58 0.77 10.46
CA LEU A 183 7.57 1.11 11.46
C LEU A 183 8.19 1.66 12.75
N GLU A 184 9.26 1.05 13.24
CA GLU A 184 10.01 1.53 14.42
C GLU A 184 10.58 2.95 14.21
N ALA A 185 10.92 3.30 12.97
CA ALA A 185 11.50 4.58 12.60
C ALA A 185 10.48 5.65 12.17
N VAL A 186 9.17 5.36 12.17
CA VAL A 186 8.14 6.34 11.83
C VAL A 186 8.15 7.48 12.85
N GLN A 187 8.37 8.69 12.36
CA GLN A 187 8.29 9.93 13.11
C GLN A 187 7.34 10.88 12.36
N PRO A 188 6.07 10.98 12.77
CA PRO A 188 5.09 11.82 12.11
C PRO A 188 5.45 13.31 12.17
#